data_AF-A0AAU8IGF6-F1
#
_entry.id   AF-A0AAU8IGF6-F1
#
_cell.length_a   1.000
_cell.length_b   1.000
_cell.length_c   1.000
_cell.angle_alpha   90.00
_cell.angle_beta   90.00
_cell.angle_gamma   90.00
#
_symmetry.space_group_name_H-M   'P 1'
#
loop_
_entity.id
_entity.type
_entity.pdbx_description
1 polymer ?
#
loop_
_entity_poly.entity_id
_entity_poly.type
_entity_poly.pdbx_seq_one_letter_code
_entity_poly.pdbx_strand_id
1 'polypeptide(L)'
;MNRWAAITGWLCFLFAAGLFFLQMGFLLLYRRFGMEYIDNRLFFIVNILCVFFFALSIIFLLKRMVVIKWIISGIVVLFIIVNSVLFVQSNREIKNLISLSPDWEHMLVIKERVKTGEAIYYRSYYGILARPREKLPDQVSGPLKVQWLANDIAAVTYRTENHQLQQFIGTYGDRGGGTSYYYVGAEIHGRWRAGHTEVVSSTKGISVSENRATETFSWDDVEQFGTLAVVLKRNNEAVWTLSLNENFKVRSNAAAPTVGNIRLFKASMMKNQPLTLNYISEK
;
A
#
# COMPACT_ATOMS: atom_id res chain seq x y z
N MET A 1 -37.70 12.47 -31.80
CA MET A 1 -36.74 11.70 -30.99
C MET A 1 -37.56 11.12 -29.84
N ASN A 2 -37.47 9.82 -29.53
CA ASN A 2 -38.15 9.30 -28.34
C ASN A 2 -37.61 10.08 -27.13
N ARG A 3 -38.48 10.68 -26.30
CA ARG A 3 -38.05 11.53 -25.17
C ARG A 3 -37.06 10.78 -24.28
N TRP A 4 -37.25 9.47 -24.12
CA TRP A 4 -36.34 8.58 -23.40
C TRP A 4 -34.95 8.48 -24.01
N ALA A 5 -34.84 8.32 -25.33
CA ALA A 5 -33.54 8.27 -26.01
C ALA A 5 -32.76 9.58 -25.85
N ALA A 6 -33.46 10.72 -25.89
CA ALA A 6 -32.84 12.03 -25.66
C ALA A 6 -32.28 12.15 -24.24
N ILE A 7 -33.08 11.77 -23.23
CA ILE A 7 -32.69 11.80 -21.82
C ILE A 7 -31.47 10.90 -21.60
N THR A 8 -31.50 9.66 -22.09
CA THR A 8 -30.36 8.73 -21.97
C THR A 8 -29.10 9.28 -22.66
N GLY A 9 -29.25 9.88 -23.84
CA GLY A 9 -28.13 10.50 -24.55
C GLY A 9 -27.47 11.63 -23.77
N TRP A 10 -28.25 12.51 -23.15
CA TRP A 10 -27.74 13.59 -22.30
C TRP A 10 -27.12 13.08 -21.00
N LEU A 11 -27.68 12.06 -20.37
CA LEU A 11 -27.08 11.43 -19.19
C LEU A 11 -25.71 10.82 -19.51
N CYS A 12 -25.60 10.10 -20.64
CA CYS A 12 -24.32 9.56 -21.10
C CYS A 12 -23.30 10.66 -21.39
N PHE A 13 -23.75 11.80 -21.95
CA PHE A 13 -22.89 12.95 -22.20
C PHE A 13 -22.32 13.52 -20.90
N LEU A 14 -23.18 13.75 -19.91
CA LEU A 14 -22.77 14.28 -18.60
C LEU A 14 -21.77 13.35 -17.91
N PHE A 15 -22.00 12.04 -17.97
CA PHE A 15 -21.09 11.06 -17.41
C PHE A 15 -19.73 11.05 -18.13
N ALA A 16 -19.74 11.07 -19.46
CA ALA A 16 -18.52 11.17 -20.26
C ALA A 16 -17.74 12.46 -19.98
N ALA A 17 -18.44 13.60 -19.85
CA ALA A 17 -17.83 14.87 -19.49
C ALA A 17 -17.17 14.80 -18.09
N GLY A 18 -17.83 14.18 -17.11
CA GLY A 18 -17.25 13.95 -15.78
C GLY A 18 -15.97 13.13 -15.82
N LEU A 19 -15.95 12.01 -16.57
CA LEU A 19 -14.75 11.20 -16.76
C LEU A 19 -13.64 11.95 -17.51
N PHE A 20 -14.00 12.75 -18.51
CA PHE A 20 -13.05 13.60 -19.24
C PHE A 20 -12.38 14.62 -18.31
N PHE A 21 -13.16 15.31 -17.46
CA PHE A 21 -12.60 16.26 -16.49
C PHE A 21 -11.76 15.57 -15.43
N LEU A 22 -12.15 14.37 -14.97
CA LEU A 22 -11.33 13.55 -14.07
C LEU A 22 -9.97 13.22 -14.71
N GLN A 23 -9.98 12.78 -15.97
CA GLN A 23 -8.77 12.43 -16.71
C GLN A 23 -7.87 13.64 -16.96
N MET A 24 -8.45 14.79 -17.34
CA MET A 24 -7.73 16.04 -17.50
C MET A 24 -7.13 16.53 -16.18
N GLY A 25 -7.90 16.46 -15.09
CA GLY A 25 -7.43 16.74 -13.74
C GLY A 25 -6.25 15.85 -13.34
N PHE A 26 -6.35 14.55 -13.60
CA PHE A 26 -5.27 13.60 -13.39
C PHE A 26 -4.00 14.00 -14.16
N LEU A 27 -4.09 14.30 -15.46
CA LEU A 27 -2.92 14.68 -16.25
C LEU A 27 -2.24 15.96 -15.74
N LEU A 28 -3.04 16.93 -15.27
CA LEU A 28 -2.51 18.14 -14.63
C LEU A 28 -1.79 17.82 -13.32
N LEU A 29 -2.38 16.96 -12.49
CA LEU A 29 -1.79 16.55 -11.21
C LEU A 29 -0.53 15.70 -11.38
N TYR A 30 -0.53 14.80 -12.37
CA TYR A 30 0.64 14.02 -12.77
C TYR A 30 1.79 14.93 -13.18
N ARG A 31 1.54 15.88 -14.10
CA ARG A 31 2.56 16.80 -14.59
C ARG A 31 3.08 17.75 -13.51
N ARG A 32 2.21 18.27 -12.64
CA ARG A 32 2.57 19.32 -11.67
C ARG A 32 3.13 18.77 -10.37
N PHE A 33 2.63 17.63 -9.89
CA PHE A 33 2.94 17.10 -8.56
C PHE A 33 3.58 15.70 -8.60
N GLY A 34 3.70 15.07 -9.77
CA GLY A 34 4.18 13.69 -9.90
C GLY A 34 3.23 12.68 -9.25
N MET A 35 1.93 12.99 -9.20
CA MET A 35 0.92 12.07 -8.69
C MET A 35 0.47 11.11 -9.77
N GLU A 36 0.47 9.83 -9.46
CA GLU A 36 0.03 8.76 -10.34
C GLU A 36 -1.30 8.19 -9.85
N TYR A 37 -2.00 7.43 -10.70
CA TYR A 37 -3.06 6.57 -10.18
C TYR A 37 -2.46 5.52 -9.24
N ILE A 38 -3.22 5.14 -8.21
CA ILE A 38 -2.87 4.03 -7.30
C ILE A 38 -2.67 2.74 -8.11
N ASP A 39 -3.55 2.53 -9.10
CA ASP A 39 -3.43 1.44 -10.07
C ASP A 39 -3.28 2.01 -11.48
N ASN A 40 -2.19 1.68 -12.16
CA ASN A 40 -1.94 2.13 -13.54
C ASN A 40 -3.06 1.72 -14.51
N ARG A 41 -3.79 0.65 -14.19
CA ARG A 41 -4.94 0.16 -14.94
C ARG A 41 -6.08 1.17 -15.04
N LEU A 42 -6.24 2.03 -14.02
CA LEU A 42 -7.31 3.03 -13.97
C LEU A 42 -7.23 4.02 -15.13
N PHE A 43 -6.01 4.39 -15.54
CA PHE A 43 -5.80 5.31 -16.66
C PHE A 43 -6.52 4.81 -17.94
N PHE A 44 -6.35 3.54 -18.28
CA PHE A 44 -6.94 2.95 -19.48
C PHE A 44 -8.44 2.72 -19.32
N ILE A 45 -8.88 2.28 -18.13
CA ILE A 45 -10.30 2.04 -17.85
C ILE A 45 -11.11 3.34 -17.93
N VAL A 46 -10.63 4.42 -17.31
CA VAL A 46 -11.28 5.74 -17.37
C VAL A 46 -11.36 6.26 -18.80
N ASN A 47 -10.28 6.11 -19.59
CA ASN A 47 -10.28 6.49 -21.01
C ASN A 47 -11.30 5.69 -21.84
N ILE A 48 -11.34 4.37 -21.67
CA ILE A 48 -12.29 3.49 -22.36
C ILE A 48 -13.73 3.88 -22.02
N LEU A 49 -14.04 4.03 -20.73
CA LEU A 49 -15.38 4.42 -20.28
C LEU A 49 -15.76 5.80 -20.83
N CYS A 50 -14.85 6.78 -20.80
CA CYS A 50 -15.09 8.11 -21.32
C CYS A 50 -15.50 8.08 -22.79
N VAL A 51 -14.73 7.39 -23.64
CA VAL A 51 -15.04 7.28 -25.09
C VAL A 51 -16.30 6.48 -25.34
N PHE A 52 -16.53 5.40 -24.58
CA PHE A 52 -17.72 4.58 -24.70
C PHE A 52 -19.00 5.37 -24.40
N PHE A 53 -19.05 6.08 -23.28
CA PHE A 53 -20.22 6.90 -22.90
C PHE A 53 -20.42 8.10 -23.84
N PHE A 54 -19.32 8.70 -24.32
CA PHE A 54 -19.39 9.77 -25.30
C PHE A 54 -20.00 9.30 -26.62
N ALA A 55 -19.55 8.15 -27.12
CA ALA A 55 -20.11 7.56 -28.34
C ALA A 55 -21.58 7.15 -28.17
N LEU A 56 -21.94 6.57 -27.02
CA LEU A 56 -23.31 6.20 -26.69
C LEU A 56 -24.23 7.43 -26.68
N SER A 57 -23.75 8.54 -26.11
CA SER A 57 -24.45 9.82 -26.14
C SER A 57 -24.75 10.27 -27.58
N ILE A 58 -23.73 10.28 -28.43
CA ILE A 58 -23.84 10.68 -29.83
C ILE A 58 -24.82 9.75 -30.58
N ILE A 59 -24.73 8.43 -30.39
CA ILE A 59 -25.62 7.45 -31.01
C ILE A 59 -27.09 7.67 -30.62
N PHE A 60 -27.37 8.02 -29.36
CA PHE A 60 -28.74 8.29 -28.91
C PHE A 60 -29.29 9.65 -29.36
N LEU A 61 -28.44 10.68 -29.43
CA LEU A 61 -28.83 12.03 -29.83
C LEU A 61 -28.96 12.19 -31.36
N LEU A 62 -28.19 11.44 -32.16
CA LEU A 62 -28.29 11.48 -33.62
C LEU A 62 -29.53 10.75 -34.15
N LYS A 63 -30.37 11.49 -34.88
CA LYS A 63 -31.54 10.95 -35.60
C LYS A 63 -31.15 10.48 -36.99
N ARG A 64 -31.53 9.24 -37.34
CA ARG A 64 -31.63 8.72 -38.72
C ARG A 64 -30.34 8.83 -39.57
N MET A 65 -29.16 8.82 -38.96
CA MET A 65 -27.85 8.78 -39.65
C MET A 65 -27.14 7.46 -39.36
N VAL A 66 -27.65 6.36 -39.93
CA VAL A 66 -27.19 4.99 -39.65
C VAL A 66 -25.71 4.80 -40.00
N VAL A 67 -25.26 5.36 -41.12
CA VAL A 67 -23.86 5.27 -41.56
C VAL A 67 -22.90 5.91 -40.53
N ILE A 68 -23.23 7.09 -40.00
CA ILE A 68 -22.40 7.77 -39.00
C ILE A 68 -22.32 6.96 -37.70
N LYS A 69 -23.42 6.30 -37.29
CA LYS A 69 -23.43 5.43 -36.11
C LYS A 69 -22.48 4.24 -36.27
N TRP A 70 -22.44 3.62 -37.46
CA TRP A 70 -21.49 2.55 -37.76
C TRP A 70 -20.04 3.04 -37.75
N ILE A 71 -19.76 4.22 -38.33
CA ILE A 71 -18.42 4.82 -38.31
C ILE A 71 -17.96 5.08 -36.88
N ILE A 72 -18.79 5.72 -36.05
CA ILE A 72 -18.48 5.99 -34.63
C ILE A 72 -18.23 4.68 -33.89
N SER A 73 -19.10 3.68 -34.08
CA SER A 73 -18.93 2.37 -33.45
C SER A 73 -17.60 1.72 -33.84
N GLY A 74 -17.20 1.81 -35.11
CA GLY A 74 -15.91 1.30 -35.59
C GLY A 74 -14.72 2.01 -34.93
N ILE A 75 -14.77 3.35 -34.82
CA ILE A 75 -13.73 4.14 -34.15
C ILE A 75 -13.62 3.76 -32.67
N VAL A 76 -14.74 3.60 -31.98
CA VAL A 76 -14.77 3.20 -30.56
C VAL A 76 -14.18 1.81 -30.37
N VAL A 77 -14.55 0.85 -31.22
CA VAL A 77 -13.99 -0.51 -31.18
C VAL A 77 -12.47 -0.47 -31.37
N LEU A 78 -11.98 0.28 -32.36
CA LEU A 78 -10.53 0.44 -32.56
C LEU A 78 -9.85 1.10 -31.34
N PHE A 79 -10.45 2.15 -30.78
CA PHE A 79 -9.92 2.84 -29.61
C PHE A 79 -9.84 1.91 -28.38
N ILE A 80 -10.85 1.08 -28.16
CA ILE A 80 -10.88 0.08 -27.09
C ILE A 80 -9.79 -0.97 -27.31
N ILE A 81 -9.60 -1.45 -28.54
CA ILE A 81 -8.54 -2.43 -28.86
C ILE A 81 -7.16 -1.84 -28.54
N VAL A 82 -6.87 -0.63 -29.00
CA VAL A 82 -5.59 0.03 -28.74
C VAL A 82 -5.35 0.23 -27.24
N ASN A 83 -6.34 0.74 -26.50
CA ASN A 83 -6.19 0.93 -25.05
C ASN A 83 -6.06 -0.40 -24.30
N SER A 84 -6.73 -1.45 -24.77
CA SER A 84 -6.61 -2.80 -24.17
C SER A 84 -5.23 -3.38 -24.39
N VAL A 85 -4.62 -3.18 -25.56
CA VAL A 85 -3.23 -3.59 -25.82
C VAL A 85 -2.25 -2.83 -24.91
N LEU A 86 -2.40 -1.50 -24.82
CA LEU A 86 -1.56 -0.67 -23.94
C LEU A 86 -1.75 -1.03 -22.45
N PHE A 87 -2.97 -1.34 -22.03
CA PHE A 87 -3.29 -1.84 -20.69
C PHE A 87 -2.53 -3.14 -20.40
N VAL A 88 -2.58 -4.11 -21.31
CA VAL A 88 -1.90 -5.40 -21.14
C VAL A 88 -0.39 -5.19 -21.09
N GLN A 89 0.16 -4.33 -21.95
CA GLN A 89 1.59 -4.01 -21.93
C GLN A 89 2.00 -3.35 -20.61
N SER A 90 1.27 -2.34 -20.14
CA SER A 90 1.54 -1.65 -18.88
C SER A 90 1.51 -2.61 -17.69
N ASN A 91 0.54 -3.54 -17.66
CA ASN A 91 0.43 -4.54 -16.59
C ASN A 91 1.50 -5.64 -16.67
N ARG A 92 2.14 -5.84 -17.83
CA ARG A 92 3.33 -6.71 -17.98
C ARG A 92 4.61 -6.03 -17.53
N GLU A 93 4.69 -4.71 -17.65
CA GLU A 93 5.87 -3.94 -17.25
C GLU A 93 5.84 -3.60 -15.75
N ILE A 94 4.66 -3.28 -15.21
CA ILE A 94 4.48 -2.84 -13.83
C ILE A 94 3.38 -3.67 -13.17
N LYS A 95 3.75 -4.36 -12.09
CA LYS A 95 2.83 -5.06 -11.22
C LYS A 95 2.44 -4.15 -10.05
N ASN A 96 1.14 -3.90 -9.91
CA ASN A 96 0.60 -3.07 -8.83
C ASN A 96 0.14 -3.97 -7.69
N LEU A 97 0.66 -3.72 -6.48
CA LEU A 97 0.21 -4.31 -5.23
C LEU A 97 -0.53 -3.25 -4.44
N ILE A 98 -1.83 -3.48 -4.22
CA ILE A 98 -2.70 -2.59 -3.46
C ILE A 98 -3.32 -3.41 -2.34
N SER A 99 -3.22 -2.92 -1.12
CA SER A 99 -3.86 -3.53 0.04
C SER A 99 -4.50 -2.44 0.89
N LEU A 100 -5.74 -2.65 1.29
CA LEU A 100 -6.50 -1.75 2.14
C LEU A 100 -6.34 -2.17 3.60
N SER A 101 -6.24 -1.20 4.51
CA SER A 101 -6.22 -1.46 5.95
C SER A 101 -7.51 -2.09 6.45
N PRO A 102 -7.48 -2.79 7.60
CA PRO A 102 -8.67 -3.37 8.21
C PRO A 102 -9.82 -2.37 8.48
N ASP A 103 -9.50 -1.10 8.75
CA ASP A 103 -10.44 -0.01 9.00
C ASP A 103 -10.74 0.87 7.77
N TRP A 104 -10.09 0.58 6.64
CA TRP A 104 -10.32 1.22 5.34
C TRP A 104 -9.83 2.67 5.26
N GLU A 105 -9.12 3.15 6.27
CA GLU A 105 -8.57 4.51 6.30
C GLU A 105 -7.22 4.63 5.57
N HIS A 106 -6.50 3.51 5.43
CA HIS A 106 -5.16 3.47 4.88
C HIS A 106 -5.03 2.48 3.74
N MET A 107 -4.13 2.78 2.81
CA MET A 107 -3.89 1.94 1.65
C MET A 107 -2.40 1.82 1.38
N LEU A 108 -1.93 0.59 1.38
CA LEU A 108 -0.59 0.23 0.92
C LEU A 108 -0.60 0.12 -0.59
N VAL A 109 0.30 0.86 -1.23
CA VAL A 109 0.48 0.86 -2.68
C VAL A 109 1.96 0.64 -2.99
N ILE A 110 2.27 -0.46 -3.68
CA ILE A 110 3.62 -0.75 -4.19
C ILE A 110 3.52 -1.02 -5.68
N LYS A 111 4.41 -0.41 -6.45
CA LYS A 111 4.55 -0.67 -7.88
C LYS A 111 5.91 -1.32 -8.13
N GLU A 112 5.88 -2.53 -8.67
CA GLU A 112 7.04 -3.36 -8.96
C GLU A 112 7.28 -3.40 -10.47
N ARG A 113 8.50 -3.05 -10.90
CA ARG A 113 8.94 -3.21 -12.29
C ARG A 113 9.33 -4.67 -12.54
N VAL A 114 8.57 -5.36 -13.37
CA VAL A 114 8.70 -6.81 -13.58
C VAL A 114 10.07 -7.21 -14.14
N LYS A 115 10.71 -6.35 -14.94
CA LYS A 115 12.01 -6.64 -15.56
C LYS A 115 13.20 -6.50 -14.61
N THR A 116 13.13 -5.57 -13.66
CA THR A 116 14.27 -5.21 -12.80
C THR A 116 14.09 -5.68 -11.36
N GLY A 117 12.87 -6.05 -10.96
CA GLY A 117 12.53 -6.29 -9.56
C GLY A 117 12.36 -5.01 -8.74
N GLU A 118 12.48 -3.83 -9.37
CA GLU A 118 12.49 -2.56 -8.63
C GLU A 118 11.08 -2.26 -8.12
N ALA A 119 10.92 -2.25 -6.81
CA ALA A 119 9.67 -1.93 -6.16
C ALA A 119 9.72 -0.55 -5.50
N ILE A 120 8.68 0.24 -5.75
CA ILE A 120 8.55 1.60 -5.21
C ILE A 120 7.28 1.65 -4.37
N TYR A 121 7.42 2.11 -3.13
CA TYR A 121 6.32 2.41 -2.23
C TYR A 121 5.72 3.79 -2.52
N TYR A 122 4.40 3.84 -2.62
CA TYR A 122 3.64 5.06 -2.85
C TYR A 122 2.74 5.37 -1.65
N ARG A 123 2.59 6.67 -1.35
CA ARG A 123 1.55 7.16 -0.44
C ARG A 123 0.30 7.50 -1.21
N SER A 124 -0.83 6.93 -0.79
CA SER A 124 -2.14 7.27 -1.35
C SER A 124 -2.59 8.66 -0.90
N TYR A 125 -3.27 9.36 -1.81
CA TYR A 125 -3.91 10.66 -1.60
C TYR A 125 -5.26 10.64 -2.29
N TYR A 126 -6.29 11.18 -1.63
CA TYR A 126 -7.64 11.31 -2.19
C TYR A 126 -8.22 9.99 -2.76
N GLY A 127 -7.82 8.84 -2.22
CA GLY A 127 -8.40 7.52 -2.51
C GLY A 127 -8.03 6.86 -3.84
N ILE A 128 -7.70 7.61 -4.89
CA ILE A 128 -7.36 7.07 -6.24
C ILE A 128 -5.98 7.48 -6.75
N LEU A 129 -5.34 8.46 -6.12
CA LEU A 129 -4.02 8.96 -6.49
C LEU A 129 -2.97 8.48 -5.50
N ALA A 130 -1.74 8.37 -5.96
CA ALA A 130 -0.60 8.02 -5.13
C ALA A 130 0.65 8.79 -5.59
N ARG A 131 1.55 9.07 -4.65
CA ARG A 131 2.84 9.70 -4.95
C ARG A 131 3.97 8.77 -4.53
N PRO A 132 5.04 8.60 -5.35
CA PRO A 132 6.19 7.80 -4.94
C PRO A 132 6.80 8.42 -3.68
N ARG A 133 7.09 7.57 -2.69
CA ARG A 133 7.71 7.99 -1.43
C ARG A 133 9.11 7.42 -1.29
N GLU A 134 9.25 6.12 -1.50
CA GLU A 134 10.50 5.43 -1.20
C GLU A 134 10.66 4.19 -2.08
N LYS A 135 11.90 3.87 -2.43
CA LYS A 135 12.22 2.62 -3.12
C LYS A 135 12.45 1.54 -2.08
N LEU A 136 11.96 0.33 -2.31
CA LEU A 136 12.36 -0.81 -1.48
C LEU A 136 13.88 -0.99 -1.62
N PRO A 137 14.61 -1.26 -0.52
CA PRO A 137 16.08 -1.30 -0.55
C PRO A 137 16.66 -2.34 -1.52
N ASP A 138 15.97 -3.48 -1.64
CA ASP A 138 16.41 -4.62 -2.44
C ASP A 138 15.43 -4.91 -3.58
N GLN A 139 15.97 -5.46 -4.67
CA GLN A 139 15.17 -5.92 -5.80
C GLN A 139 14.29 -7.10 -5.39
N VAL A 140 13.01 -7.00 -5.71
CA VAL A 140 12.01 -8.03 -5.41
C VAL A 140 12.12 -9.18 -6.40
N SER A 141 12.14 -10.40 -5.87
CA SER A 141 12.03 -11.64 -6.62
C SER A 141 10.80 -12.41 -6.18
N GLY A 142 9.82 -12.51 -7.08
CA GLY A 142 8.60 -13.28 -6.88
C GLY A 142 7.46 -12.50 -6.20
N PRO A 143 6.52 -13.17 -5.51
CA PRO A 143 5.35 -12.52 -4.95
C PRO A 143 5.68 -11.72 -3.69
N LEU A 144 5.00 -10.57 -3.55
CA LEU A 144 4.96 -9.78 -2.32
C LEU A 144 3.84 -10.29 -1.41
N LYS A 145 4.13 -10.55 -0.14
CA LYS A 145 3.12 -10.89 0.88
C LYS A 145 2.86 -9.68 1.76
N VAL A 146 1.60 -9.27 1.89
CA VAL A 146 1.17 -8.19 2.78
C VAL A 146 0.49 -8.74 4.01
N GLN A 147 0.85 -8.22 5.18
CA GLN A 147 0.13 -8.43 6.44
C GLN A 147 -0.03 -7.10 7.17
N TRP A 148 -1.27 -6.71 7.46
CA TRP A 148 -1.53 -5.60 8.37
C TRP A 148 -1.27 -6.04 9.80
N LEU A 149 -0.33 -5.37 10.46
CA LEU A 149 0.04 -5.57 11.86
C LEU A 149 -0.84 -4.72 12.77
N ALA A 150 -1.30 -3.57 12.29
CA ALA A 150 -2.30 -2.74 12.92
C ALA A 150 -3.14 -2.12 11.81
N ASN A 151 -4.15 -1.34 12.16
CA ASN A 151 -4.91 -0.54 11.20
C ASN A 151 -4.03 0.36 10.32
N ASP A 152 -2.92 0.84 10.87
CA ASP A 152 -2.02 1.82 10.23
C ASP A 152 -0.58 1.31 10.04
N ILE A 153 -0.38 -0.01 10.11
CA ILE A 153 0.94 -0.64 9.95
C ILE A 153 0.82 -1.85 9.03
N ALA A 154 1.40 -1.76 7.83
CA ALA A 154 1.43 -2.84 6.86
C ALA A 154 2.86 -3.40 6.72
N ALA A 155 3.05 -4.69 7.01
CA ALA A 155 4.29 -5.40 6.75
C ALA A 155 4.24 -6.06 5.36
N VAL A 156 5.25 -5.78 4.54
CA VAL A 156 5.42 -6.37 3.21
C VAL A 156 6.63 -7.27 3.24
N THR A 157 6.40 -8.58 3.20
CA THR A 157 7.46 -9.59 3.16
C THR A 157 7.73 -10.00 1.72
N TYR A 158 9.00 -10.04 1.34
CA TYR A 158 9.43 -10.41 0.01
C TYR A 158 10.78 -11.12 0.01
N ARG A 159 11.10 -11.78 -1.09
CA ARG A 159 12.44 -12.34 -1.32
C ARG A 159 13.21 -11.45 -2.27
N THR A 160 14.51 -11.39 -2.10
CA THR A 160 15.41 -10.73 -3.04
C THR A 160 15.86 -11.69 -4.14
N GLU A 161 16.54 -11.19 -5.17
CA GLU A 161 17.18 -12.02 -6.19
C GLU A 161 18.16 -13.06 -5.57
N ASN A 162 18.83 -12.69 -4.48
CA ASN A 162 19.74 -13.57 -3.72
C ASN A 162 19.00 -14.53 -2.77
N HIS A 163 17.68 -14.67 -2.90
CA HIS A 163 16.80 -15.47 -2.05
C HIS A 163 16.73 -15.07 -0.57
N GLN A 164 17.29 -13.91 -0.21
CA GLN A 164 17.21 -13.37 1.15
C GLN A 164 15.80 -12.89 1.45
N LEU A 165 15.33 -13.11 2.68
CA LEU A 165 14.03 -12.62 3.13
C LEU A 165 14.13 -11.19 3.64
N GLN A 166 13.30 -10.29 3.10
CA GLN A 166 13.24 -8.89 3.51
C GLN A 166 11.82 -8.51 3.93
N GLN A 167 11.74 -7.47 4.76
CA GLN A 167 10.48 -6.84 5.12
C GLN A 167 10.56 -5.33 4.97
N PHE A 168 9.57 -4.75 4.29
CA PHE A 168 9.33 -3.32 4.25
C PHE A 168 8.06 -3.00 5.05
N ILE A 169 8.09 -1.96 5.89
CA ILE A 169 6.94 -1.60 6.71
C ILE A 169 6.37 -0.24 6.28
N GLY A 170 5.12 -0.23 5.83
CA GLY A 170 4.34 0.98 5.59
C GLY A 170 3.63 1.46 6.86
N THR A 171 3.95 2.66 7.34
CA THR A 171 3.43 3.22 8.60
C THR A 171 2.59 4.48 8.36
N TYR A 172 1.33 4.55 8.80
CA TYR A 172 0.40 5.63 8.42
C TYR A 172 0.00 6.57 9.55
N GLY A 173 0.15 6.17 10.81
CA GLY A 173 -0.18 6.97 11.97
C GLY A 173 1.02 7.28 12.88
N ASP A 174 0.69 7.61 14.11
CA ASP A 174 1.63 7.91 15.19
C ASP A 174 1.01 7.54 16.56
N ARG A 175 1.83 7.30 17.59
CA ARG A 175 1.37 7.02 18.97
C ARG A 175 1.79 8.09 19.98
N GLY A 176 2.52 9.13 19.55
CA GLY A 176 3.04 10.22 20.37
C GLY A 176 2.38 11.58 20.11
N GLY A 177 1.25 11.62 19.40
CA GLY A 177 0.50 12.85 19.13
C GLY A 177 1.09 13.73 18.01
N GLY A 178 2.04 13.20 17.23
CA GLY A 178 2.53 13.81 15.99
C GLY A 178 3.45 15.03 16.14
N THR A 179 3.86 15.37 17.37
CA THR A 179 4.67 16.57 17.65
C THR A 179 6.17 16.30 17.73
N SER A 180 6.58 15.07 18.06
CA SER A 180 7.99 14.68 18.21
C SER A 180 8.25 13.28 17.67
N TYR A 181 9.38 13.12 17.00
CA TYR A 181 9.86 11.81 16.54
C TYR A 181 10.45 11.02 17.72
N TYR A 182 10.16 9.72 17.79
CA TYR A 182 10.66 8.83 18.84
C TYR A 182 11.12 7.49 18.26
N TYR A 183 11.96 6.79 19.02
CA TYR A 183 12.51 5.49 18.63
C TYR A 183 11.67 4.38 19.23
N VAL A 184 11.08 3.54 18.38
CA VAL A 184 10.19 2.43 18.80
C VAL A 184 10.91 1.51 19.78
N GLY A 185 12.18 1.18 19.52
CA GLY A 185 12.98 0.33 20.40
C GLY A 185 13.12 0.87 21.83
N ALA A 186 13.24 2.19 21.97
CA ALA A 186 13.29 2.86 23.27
C ALA A 186 11.92 2.89 23.96
N GLU A 187 10.85 3.16 23.21
CA GLU A 187 9.49 3.17 23.76
C GLU A 187 9.05 1.80 24.30
N ILE A 188 9.51 0.72 23.67
CA ILE A 188 9.21 -0.64 24.09
C ILE A 188 10.21 -1.20 25.11
N HIS A 189 11.05 -0.37 25.74
CA HIS A 189 12.01 -0.84 26.75
C HIS A 189 11.32 -1.66 27.87
N GLY A 190 11.94 -2.79 28.24
CA GLY A 190 11.39 -3.75 29.21
C GLY A 190 11.00 -5.09 28.57
N ARG A 191 10.15 -5.84 29.28
CA ARG A 191 9.78 -7.23 28.97
C ARG A 191 8.32 -7.32 28.57
N TRP A 192 8.09 -8.00 27.45
CA TRP A 192 6.79 -8.20 26.84
C TRP A 192 6.56 -9.68 26.61
N ARG A 193 5.36 -10.20 26.87
CA ARG A 193 5.10 -11.66 26.75
C ARG A 193 3.70 -11.96 26.24
N ALA A 194 3.60 -13.08 25.54
CA ALA A 194 2.36 -13.80 25.31
C ALA A 194 2.63 -15.30 25.25
N GLY A 195 2.00 -16.06 26.15
CA GLY A 195 2.22 -17.50 26.30
C GLY A 195 3.70 -17.83 26.49
N HIS A 196 4.27 -18.63 25.60
CA HIS A 196 5.67 -19.07 25.62
C HIS A 196 6.63 -18.16 24.82
N THR A 197 6.15 -17.01 24.36
CA THR A 197 6.96 -16.04 23.62
C THR A 197 7.23 -14.81 24.48
N GLU A 198 8.50 -14.44 24.61
CA GLU A 198 8.96 -13.24 25.33
C GLU A 198 9.81 -12.36 24.43
N VAL A 199 9.65 -11.05 24.58
CA VAL A 199 10.50 -10.03 23.95
C VAL A 199 11.07 -9.15 25.04
N VAL A 200 12.38 -8.96 25.03
CA VAL A 200 13.09 -8.09 25.97
C VAL A 200 13.80 -7.01 25.16
N SER A 201 13.36 -5.75 25.32
CA SER A 201 14.07 -4.60 24.79
C SER A 201 14.94 -3.99 25.89
N SER A 202 16.23 -3.87 25.64
CA SER A 202 17.24 -3.44 26.61
C SER A 202 18.23 -2.46 25.97
N THR A 203 19.15 -1.92 26.76
CA THR A 203 20.21 -1.05 26.21
C THR A 203 21.13 -1.75 25.22
N LYS A 204 21.21 -3.08 25.24
CA LYS A 204 22.05 -3.87 24.32
C LYS A 204 21.36 -4.21 22.99
N GLY A 205 20.07 -3.98 22.89
CA GLY A 205 19.25 -4.38 21.75
C GLY A 205 18.00 -5.14 22.19
N ILE A 206 17.46 -5.94 21.27
CA ILE A 206 16.19 -6.64 21.43
C ILE A 206 16.42 -8.15 21.38
N SER A 207 15.92 -8.86 22.38
CA SER A 207 15.90 -10.32 22.41
C SER A 207 14.49 -10.85 22.23
N VAL A 208 14.34 -11.88 21.39
CA VAL A 208 13.08 -12.61 21.18
C VAL A 208 13.30 -14.06 21.61
N SER A 209 12.50 -14.54 22.54
CA SER A 209 12.53 -15.92 23.04
C SER A 209 11.25 -16.64 22.63
N GLU A 210 11.37 -17.70 21.81
CA GLU A 210 10.27 -18.57 21.37
C GLU A 210 10.66 -20.02 21.67
N ASN A 211 9.83 -20.77 22.42
CA ASN A 211 10.02 -22.20 22.70
C ASN A 211 11.44 -22.57 23.23
N ARG A 212 11.99 -21.76 24.14
CA ARG A 212 13.34 -21.90 24.76
C ARG A 212 14.53 -21.59 23.85
N ALA A 213 14.31 -21.24 22.58
CA ALA A 213 15.35 -20.60 21.78
C ALA A 213 15.28 -19.09 22.01
N THR A 214 16.43 -18.45 22.25
CA THR A 214 16.53 -17.00 22.39
C THR A 214 17.43 -16.45 21.31
N GLU A 215 16.89 -15.47 20.59
CA GLU A 215 17.56 -14.75 19.53
C GLU A 215 17.78 -13.33 20.00
N THR A 216 19.02 -12.84 19.95
CA THR A 216 19.33 -11.45 20.32
C THR A 216 19.80 -10.68 19.11
N PHE A 217 19.32 -9.46 18.98
CA PHE A 217 19.57 -8.53 17.89
C PHE A 217 20.17 -7.27 18.49
N SER A 218 21.39 -6.93 18.06
CA SER A 218 22.02 -5.67 18.47
C SER A 218 21.27 -4.49 17.85
N TRP A 219 21.45 -3.27 18.33
CA TRP A 219 20.79 -2.11 17.70
C TRP A 219 21.19 -1.90 16.24
N ASP A 220 22.39 -2.35 15.83
CA ASP A 220 22.84 -2.31 14.43
C ASP A 220 22.03 -3.29 13.53
N ASP A 221 21.43 -4.31 14.14
CA ASP A 221 20.57 -5.29 13.49
C ASP A 221 19.07 -4.86 13.49
N VAL A 222 18.75 -3.69 14.04
CA VAL A 222 17.38 -3.18 14.17
C VAL A 222 17.15 -2.02 13.21
N GLU A 223 16.27 -2.23 12.23
CA GLU A 223 15.89 -1.19 11.28
C GLU A 223 14.55 -0.56 11.68
N GLN A 224 14.53 0.78 11.82
CA GLN A 224 13.33 1.52 12.21
C GLN A 224 12.50 1.97 11.01
N PHE A 225 11.19 1.76 11.10
CA PHE A 225 10.22 2.19 10.11
C PHE A 225 9.23 3.19 10.73
N GLY A 226 9.42 4.47 10.41
CA GLY A 226 8.62 5.56 11.00
C GLY A 226 8.70 5.57 12.52
N THR A 227 7.59 5.86 13.19
CA THR A 227 7.47 5.86 14.65
C THR A 227 6.64 4.68 15.18
N LEU A 228 6.38 3.66 14.34
CA LEU A 228 5.41 2.61 14.67
C LEU A 228 6.00 1.19 14.66
N ALA A 229 7.09 0.93 13.95
CA ALA A 229 7.63 -0.43 13.84
C ALA A 229 9.16 -0.46 13.70
N VAL A 230 9.71 -1.63 14.03
CA VAL A 230 11.10 -2.01 13.77
C VAL A 230 11.17 -3.42 13.18
N VAL A 231 12.12 -3.65 12.29
CA VAL A 231 12.46 -4.97 11.75
C VAL A 231 13.78 -5.42 12.36
N LEU A 232 13.79 -6.62 12.93
CA LEU A 232 14.96 -7.27 13.50
C LEU A 232 15.58 -8.17 12.43
N LYS A 233 16.82 -7.88 12.05
CA LYS A 233 17.54 -8.59 10.99
C LYS A 233 18.63 -9.49 11.54
N ARG A 234 18.97 -10.56 10.85
CA ARG A 234 20.19 -11.34 11.08
C ARG A 234 20.85 -11.62 9.76
N ASN A 235 22.15 -11.33 9.65
CA ASN A 235 22.91 -11.50 8.40
C ASN A 235 22.21 -10.79 7.22
N ASN A 236 21.71 -9.58 7.47
CA ASN A 236 20.90 -8.78 6.54
C ASN A 236 19.53 -9.36 6.17
N GLU A 237 19.05 -10.46 6.76
CA GLU A 237 17.70 -11.00 6.50
C GLU A 237 16.72 -10.62 7.60
N ALA A 238 15.49 -10.25 7.24
CA ALA A 238 14.42 -10.00 8.18
C ALA A 238 13.99 -11.30 8.90
N VAL A 239 13.98 -11.28 10.23
CA VAL A 239 13.56 -12.42 11.07
C VAL A 239 12.26 -12.12 11.78
N TRP A 240 12.17 -10.95 12.41
CA TRP A 240 11.02 -10.51 13.20
C TRP A 240 10.69 -9.06 12.90
N THR A 241 9.42 -8.69 13.00
CA THR A 241 8.96 -7.30 13.05
C THR A 241 8.27 -7.07 14.39
N LEU A 242 8.63 -5.98 15.06
CA LEU A 242 7.91 -5.46 16.22
C LEU A 242 7.17 -4.20 15.83
N SER A 243 5.94 -4.06 16.31
CA SER A 243 5.10 -2.90 16.02
C SER A 243 4.27 -2.47 17.23
N LEU A 244 4.00 -1.17 17.31
CA LEU A 244 3.14 -0.59 18.34
C LEU A 244 1.67 -0.80 17.97
N ASN A 245 0.91 -1.44 18.84
CA ASN A 245 -0.52 -1.68 18.59
C ASN A 245 -1.31 -0.35 18.66
N GLU A 246 -2.58 -0.33 18.21
CA GLU A 246 -3.38 0.90 18.18
C GLU A 246 -3.60 1.51 19.57
N ASN A 247 -3.64 0.66 20.61
CA ASN A 247 -3.83 1.07 22.00
C ASN A 247 -2.52 1.52 22.70
N PHE A 248 -1.37 1.45 22.03
CA PHE A 248 -0.09 1.85 22.60
C PHE A 248 -0.01 3.36 22.77
N LYS A 249 0.49 3.83 23.92
CA LYS A 249 0.72 5.26 24.17
C LYS A 249 2.19 5.51 24.47
N VAL A 250 2.80 6.37 23.65
CA VAL A 250 4.18 6.81 23.83
C VAL A 250 4.29 7.64 25.10
N ARG A 251 5.35 7.41 25.86
CA ARG A 251 5.53 8.07 27.15
C ARG A 251 6.17 9.44 26.92
N SER A 252 5.51 10.50 27.40
CA SER A 252 6.15 11.82 27.47
C SER A 252 7.11 11.96 28.66
N ASN A 253 7.01 11.06 29.64
CA ASN A 253 7.85 11.00 30.84
C ASN A 253 8.16 9.53 31.16
N ALA A 254 9.44 9.21 31.39
CA ALA A 254 9.89 7.86 31.74
C ALA A 254 9.24 7.29 33.02
N ALA A 255 8.79 8.16 33.94
CA ALA A 255 8.06 7.75 35.15
C ALA A 255 6.60 7.33 34.89
N ALA A 256 6.06 7.60 33.71
CA ALA A 256 4.70 7.19 33.36
C ALA A 256 4.63 5.67 33.10
N PRO A 257 3.54 5.00 33.48
CA PRO A 257 3.37 3.58 33.22
C PRO A 257 3.32 3.32 31.71
N THR A 258 3.89 2.19 31.29
CA THR A 258 3.74 1.69 29.92
C THR A 258 2.28 1.29 29.69
N VAL A 259 1.65 1.86 28.65
CA VAL A 259 0.24 1.61 28.33
C VAL A 259 0.10 1.02 26.93
N GLY A 260 -0.72 -0.01 26.82
CA GLY A 260 -1.06 -0.69 25.58
C GLY A 260 -0.16 -1.88 25.29
N ASN A 261 -0.25 -2.39 24.07
CA ASN A 261 0.40 -3.62 23.65
C ASN A 261 1.32 -3.40 22.48
N ILE A 262 2.22 -4.35 22.26
CA ILE A 262 3.02 -4.44 21.03
C ILE A 262 2.64 -5.71 20.29
N ARG A 263 2.97 -5.78 19.00
CA ARG A 263 2.81 -6.99 18.21
C ARG A 263 4.14 -7.46 17.66
N LEU A 264 4.36 -8.77 17.76
CA LEU A 264 5.48 -9.49 17.18
C LEU A 264 5.01 -10.27 15.96
N PHE A 265 5.73 -10.14 14.86
CA PHE A 265 5.41 -10.83 13.61
C PHE A 265 6.65 -11.50 13.04
N LYS A 266 6.58 -12.81 12.78
CA LYS A 266 7.67 -13.57 12.16
C LYS A 266 7.73 -13.26 10.67
N ALA A 267 8.90 -12.86 10.18
CA ALA A 267 9.13 -12.72 8.76
C ALA A 267 9.00 -14.10 8.09
N SER A 268 8.02 -14.27 7.22
CA SER A 268 7.85 -15.50 6.45
C SER A 268 6.96 -15.27 5.24
N MET A 269 7.22 -15.99 4.15
CA MET A 269 6.32 -16.10 3.01
C MET A 269 5.13 -17.04 3.28
N MET A 270 5.19 -17.88 4.31
CA MET A 270 4.08 -18.73 4.73
C MET A 270 3.02 -17.92 5.48
N LYS A 271 1.75 -18.35 5.44
CA LYS A 271 0.68 -17.71 6.21
C LYS A 271 0.96 -17.85 7.71
N ASN A 272 1.01 -16.72 8.41
CA ASN A 272 1.18 -16.63 9.85
C ASN A 272 0.50 -15.35 10.35
N GLN A 273 0.25 -15.26 11.65
CA GLN A 273 -0.42 -14.11 12.25
C GLN A 273 0.51 -13.41 13.26
N PRO A 274 0.36 -12.08 13.42
CA PRO A 274 1.06 -11.35 14.46
C PRO A 274 0.55 -11.71 15.85
N LEU A 275 1.48 -11.92 16.78
CA LEU A 275 1.23 -12.21 18.18
C LEU A 275 1.19 -10.90 18.98
N THR A 276 0.13 -10.68 19.76
CA THR A 276 0.01 -9.52 20.63
C THR A 276 0.68 -9.80 21.97
N LEU A 277 1.66 -8.97 22.36
CA LEU A 277 2.43 -9.11 23.60
C LEU A 277 1.97 -8.07 24.63
N ASN A 278 1.88 -8.51 25.88
CA ASN A 278 1.57 -7.65 27.02
C ASN A 278 2.83 -7.29 27.78
N TYR A 279 2.88 -6.05 28.28
CA TYR A 279 3.95 -5.59 29.13
C TYR A 279 3.94 -6.33 30.48
N ILE A 280 5.11 -6.76 30.96
CA ILE A 280 5.27 -7.42 32.27
C ILE A 280 6.04 -6.53 33.25
N SER A 281 7.24 -6.08 32.85
CA SER A 281 8.18 -5.41 33.76
C SER A 281 9.29 -4.66 33.02
N GLU A 282 9.94 -3.69 33.66
CA GLU A 282 11.17 -3.06 33.15
C GLU A 282 12.43 -3.91 33.37
N LYS A 283 12.38 -4.88 34.29
CA LYS A 283 13.48 -5.78 34.69
C LYS A 283 13.14 -7.25 34.45
#